data_AF-A0A344LUP1-F1
#
_entry.id   AF-A0A344LUP1-F1
#
_cell.length_a   1.000
_cell.length_b   1.000
_cell.length_c   1.000
_cell.angle_alpha   90.00
_cell.angle_beta   90.00
_cell.angle_gamma   90.00
#
_symmetry.space_group_name_H-M   'P 1'
#
loop_
_entity.id
_entity.type
_entity.pdbx_description
1 polymer ?
#
loop_
_entity_poly.entity_id
_entity_poly.type
_entity_poly.pdbx_seq_one_letter_code
_entity_poly.pdbx_strand_id
1 'polypeptide(L)'
;MSKFHLNIEELVQGKFELKKVNIAFVFQVNCPGCFIYGIPMMNNLYRLFGNKVGFIGVATAFEDFEFNNESNLKLLLDNGTLVGETKKYYETTYGHSNYLHIPNFPAAFDRMISSNEFINENKIELICNSIPNFSNFSKIEKEILIKKIESH
;
A
#
# COMPACT_ATOMS: atom_id res chain seq x y z
N MET A 1 -2.41 12.32 20.05
CA MET A 1 -2.00 12.23 18.63
C MET A 1 -2.23 10.81 18.15
N SER A 2 -2.97 10.60 17.06
CA SER A 2 -3.01 9.28 16.40
C SER A 2 -1.60 8.94 15.94
N LYS A 3 -1.09 7.75 16.27
CA LYS A 3 0.23 7.27 15.79
C LYS A 3 0.11 6.47 14.49
N PHE A 4 -1.11 6.32 13.97
CA PHE A 4 -1.40 5.50 12.80
C PHE A 4 -2.15 6.36 11.79
N HIS A 5 -1.41 6.80 10.77
CA HIS A 5 -1.91 7.65 9.68
C HIS A 5 -1.95 6.81 8.40
N LEU A 6 -3.10 6.20 8.13
CA LEU A 6 -3.37 5.53 6.85
C LEU A 6 -4.31 6.40 6.02
N ASN A 7 -3.94 6.66 4.77
CA ASN A 7 -4.79 7.33 3.80
C ASN A 7 -5.28 6.29 2.80
N ILE A 8 -6.40 5.67 3.12
CA ILE A 8 -7.04 4.65 2.26
C ILE A 8 -8.26 5.25 1.58
N GLU A 9 -8.58 4.79 0.38
CA GLU A 9 -9.83 5.15 -0.31
C GLU A 9 -11.03 4.55 0.41
N GLU A 10 -11.05 3.22 0.47
CA GLU A 10 -12.13 2.47 1.08
C GLU A 10 -11.60 1.16 1.71
N LEU A 11 -12.28 0.71 2.76
CA LEU A 11 -12.18 -0.66 3.24
C LEU A 11 -12.94 -1.56 2.25
N VAL A 12 -12.21 -2.34 1.49
CA VAL A 12 -12.75 -3.25 0.47
C VAL A 12 -13.29 -4.53 1.11
N GLN A 13 -12.73 -4.97 2.24
CA GLN A 13 -13.20 -6.13 3.00
C GLN A 13 -13.14 -5.88 4.50
N GLY A 14 -14.18 -6.32 5.20
CA GLY A 14 -14.23 -6.36 6.66
C GLY A 14 -14.22 -4.97 7.31
N LYS A 15 -14.06 -4.95 8.63
CA LYS A 15 -13.98 -3.72 9.41
C LYS A 15 -12.68 -3.69 10.19
N PHE A 16 -11.89 -2.64 10.00
CA PHE A 16 -10.70 -2.43 10.82
C PHE A 16 -11.05 -1.76 12.14
N GLU A 17 -10.56 -2.33 13.24
CA GLU A 17 -10.67 -1.76 14.58
C GLU A 17 -9.28 -1.56 15.17
N LEU A 18 -8.98 -0.33 15.56
CA LEU A 18 -7.72 -0.01 16.22
C LEU A 18 -7.66 -0.70 17.60
N LYS A 19 -6.57 -1.42 17.87
CA LYS A 19 -6.27 -2.05 19.16
C LYS A 19 -5.00 -1.45 19.76
N LYS A 20 -4.55 -1.98 20.90
CA LYS A 20 -3.30 -1.57 21.56
C LYS A 20 -2.07 -1.82 20.67
N VAL A 21 -2.09 -2.93 19.93
CA VAL A 21 -1.08 -3.30 18.92
C VAL A 21 -1.82 -3.47 17.61
N ASN A 22 -1.28 -2.90 16.53
CA ASN A 22 -1.86 -2.98 15.19
C ASN A 22 -0.78 -3.39 14.19
N ILE A 23 -1.16 -4.19 13.19
CA ILE A 23 -0.31 -4.60 12.09
C ILE A 23 -0.94 -4.13 10.79
N ALA A 24 -0.20 -3.29 10.06
CA ALA A 24 -0.47 -2.98 8.66
C ALA A 24 0.36 -3.93 7.78
N PHE A 25 -0.30 -4.74 6.97
CA PHE A 25 0.34 -5.52 5.93
C PHE A 25 0.16 -4.81 4.60
N VAL A 26 1.22 -4.15 4.13
CA VAL A 26 1.21 -3.46 2.83
C VAL A 26 1.61 -4.47 1.75
N PHE A 27 0.81 -4.56 0.68
CA PHE A 27 1.04 -5.52 -0.40
C PHE A 27 0.58 -5.01 -1.76
N GLN A 28 0.97 -5.71 -2.82
CA GLN A 28 0.48 -5.50 -4.18
C GLN A 28 -0.24 -6.77 -4.64
N VAL A 29 -1.33 -6.61 -5.39
CA VAL A 29 -2.06 -7.76 -5.97
C VAL A 29 -1.26 -8.43 -7.08
N ASN A 30 -0.28 -7.73 -7.66
CA ASN A 30 0.67 -8.25 -8.64
C ASN A 30 2.06 -8.61 -8.05
N CYS A 31 2.19 -8.86 -6.74
CA CYS A 31 3.47 -9.25 -6.14
C CYS A 31 3.50 -10.75 -5.73
N PRO A 32 4.23 -11.63 -6.45
CA PRO A 32 4.32 -13.05 -6.10
C PRO A 32 4.78 -13.29 -4.66
N GLY A 33 5.74 -12.49 -4.17
CA GLY A 33 6.24 -12.61 -2.79
C GLY A 33 5.17 -12.37 -1.72
N CYS A 34 4.24 -11.44 -1.96
CA CYS A 34 3.10 -11.20 -1.09
C CYS A 34 2.19 -12.44 -1.01
N PHE A 35 2.01 -13.17 -2.11
CA PHE A 35 1.12 -14.33 -2.17
C PHE A 35 1.78 -15.62 -1.66
N ILE A 36 3.06 -15.82 -1.94
CA ILE A 36 3.77 -17.04 -1.52
C ILE A 36 4.01 -17.01 0.00
N TYR A 37 4.39 -15.84 0.54
CA TYR A 37 4.85 -15.72 1.93
C TYR A 37 4.00 -14.78 2.77
N GLY A 38 3.69 -13.59 2.24
CA GLY A 38 3.05 -12.52 3.02
C GLY A 38 1.65 -12.87 3.51
N ILE A 39 0.71 -13.11 2.60
CA ILE A 39 -0.69 -13.40 2.91
C ILE A 39 -0.83 -14.67 3.76
N PRO A 40 -0.16 -15.81 3.46
CA PRO A 40 -0.27 -17.01 4.30
C PRO A 40 0.21 -16.76 5.74
N MET A 41 1.34 -16.04 5.90
CA MET A 41 1.85 -15.65 7.22
C MET A 41 0.85 -14.75 7.95
N MET A 42 0.31 -13.73 7.28
CA MET A 42 -0.64 -12.81 7.87
C MET A 42 -1.97 -13.47 8.23
N ASN A 43 -2.46 -14.40 7.41
CA ASN A 43 -3.62 -15.23 7.72
C ASN A 43 -3.39 -16.08 8.98
N ASN A 44 -2.20 -16.66 9.12
CA ASN A 44 -1.84 -17.41 10.33
C ASN A 44 -1.81 -16.49 11.57
N LEU A 45 -1.17 -15.32 11.48
CA LEU A 45 -1.12 -14.36 12.58
C LEU A 45 -2.51 -13.83 12.96
N TYR A 46 -3.34 -13.53 11.97
CA TYR A 46 -4.73 -13.09 12.20
C TYR A 46 -5.55 -14.17 12.91
N ARG A 47 -5.41 -15.44 12.50
CA ARG A 47 -6.07 -16.56 13.19
C ARG A 47 -5.65 -16.67 14.66
N LEU A 48 -4.36 -16.46 14.95
CA LEU A 48 -3.82 -16.61 16.31
C LEU A 48 -4.09 -15.39 17.21
N PHE A 49 -4.14 -14.18 16.64
CA PHE A 49 -4.11 -12.92 17.40
C PHE A 49 -5.18 -11.90 17.01
N GLY A 50 -6.07 -12.18 16.07
CA GLY A 50 -7.06 -11.24 15.53
C GLY A 50 -8.06 -10.70 16.56
N ASN A 51 -8.21 -11.37 17.72
CA ASN A 51 -9.00 -10.88 18.84
C ASN A 51 -8.25 -9.88 19.75
N LYS A 52 -6.92 -9.78 19.65
CA LYS A 52 -6.06 -8.96 20.52
C LYS A 52 -5.30 -7.87 19.76
N VAL A 53 -4.99 -8.11 18.50
CA VAL A 53 -4.20 -7.24 17.62
C VAL A 53 -5.11 -6.75 16.49
N GLY A 54 -5.04 -5.47 16.15
CA GLY A 54 -5.72 -4.93 14.99
C GLY A 54 -4.96 -5.30 13.72
N PHE A 55 -5.65 -5.81 12.70
CA PHE A 55 -5.05 -6.18 11.42
C PHE A 55 -5.71 -5.42 10.29
N ILE A 56 -4.89 -4.89 9.39
CA ILE A 56 -5.34 -4.33 8.12
C ILE A 56 -4.35 -4.67 7.01
N GLY A 57 -4.86 -5.20 5.91
CA GLY A 57 -4.15 -5.27 4.64
C GLY A 57 -4.34 -3.96 3.89
N VAL A 58 -3.27 -3.38 3.37
CA VAL A 58 -3.33 -2.18 2.53
C VAL A 58 -2.71 -2.56 1.19
N ALA A 59 -3.57 -2.78 0.19
CA ALA A 59 -3.13 -2.98 -1.17
C ALA A 59 -2.69 -1.62 -1.75
N THR A 60 -1.47 -1.51 -2.24
CA THR A 60 -0.90 -0.27 -2.79
C THR A 60 -0.46 -0.47 -4.23
N ALA A 61 -0.24 0.63 -4.95
CA ALA A 61 0.21 0.63 -6.33
C ALA A 61 1.36 1.65 -6.50
N PHE A 62 2.56 1.15 -6.76
CA PHE A 62 3.72 1.99 -7.11
C PHE A 62 4.39 1.55 -8.43
N GLU A 63 3.87 0.49 -9.05
CA GLU A 63 4.23 -0.04 -10.37
C GLU A 63 3.05 -0.85 -10.91
N ASP A 64 3.04 -1.15 -12.20
CA ASP A 64 2.04 -1.99 -12.87
C ASP A 64 0.59 -1.62 -12.50
N PHE A 65 0.23 -0.34 -12.62
CA PHE A 65 -1.07 0.21 -12.20
C PHE A 65 -2.27 -0.45 -12.87
N GLU A 66 -2.09 -1.03 -14.06
CA GLU A 66 -3.10 -1.83 -14.75
C GLU A 66 -3.47 -3.12 -14.01
N PHE A 67 -2.56 -3.63 -13.17
CA PHE A 67 -2.80 -4.80 -12.32
C PHE A 67 -3.04 -4.39 -10.87
N ASN A 68 -2.22 -3.49 -10.32
CA ASN A 68 -2.30 -3.03 -8.95
C ASN A 68 -3.40 -1.98 -8.78
N ASN A 69 -4.66 -2.41 -8.80
CA ASN A 69 -5.82 -1.54 -8.63
C ASN A 69 -6.89 -2.17 -7.75
N GLU A 70 -7.82 -1.33 -7.29
CA GLU A 70 -8.91 -1.71 -6.40
C GLU A 70 -9.81 -2.81 -6.99
N SER A 71 -10.08 -2.76 -8.31
CA SER A 71 -10.90 -3.77 -8.99
C SER A 71 -10.30 -5.17 -8.91
N ASN A 72 -8.99 -5.29 -9.14
CA ASN A 72 -8.29 -6.57 -9.01
C ASN A 72 -8.16 -7.01 -7.55
N LEU A 73 -8.06 -6.09 -6.60
CA LEU A 73 -8.15 -6.41 -5.18
C LEU A 73 -9.52 -7.01 -4.82
N LYS A 74 -10.62 -6.43 -5.32
CA LYS A 74 -11.97 -6.98 -5.12
C LYS A 74 -12.07 -8.39 -5.67
N LEU A 75 -11.62 -8.63 -6.90
CA LEU A 75 -11.63 -9.97 -7.50
C LEU A 75 -10.78 -10.99 -6.70
N LEU A 76 -9.61 -10.59 -6.20
CA LEU A 76 -8.80 -11.42 -5.31
C LEU A 76 -9.58 -11.81 -4.04
N LEU A 77 -10.23 -10.84 -3.39
CA LEU A 77 -10.94 -11.05 -2.13
C LEU A 77 -12.23 -11.87 -2.33
N ASP A 78 -12.93 -11.67 -3.45
CA ASP A 78 -14.21 -12.32 -3.72
C ASP A 78 -14.05 -13.79 -4.11
N ASN A 79 -13.05 -14.11 -4.95
CA ASN A 79 -12.93 -15.45 -5.54
C ASN A 79 -11.50 -15.93 -5.77
N GLY A 80 -10.49 -15.20 -5.30
CA GLY A 80 -9.09 -15.60 -5.43
C GLY A 80 -8.50 -15.34 -6.81
N THR A 81 -9.11 -14.49 -7.65
CA THR A 81 -8.55 -14.18 -8.98
C THR A 81 -7.12 -13.62 -8.85
N LEU A 82 -6.22 -14.16 -9.68
CA LEU A 82 -4.84 -13.71 -9.81
C LEU A 82 -4.63 -12.85 -11.05
N VAL A 83 -3.68 -11.91 -11.00
CA VAL A 83 -3.30 -11.05 -12.13
C VAL A 83 -1.78 -10.96 -12.31
N GLY A 84 -1.36 -10.50 -13.50
CA GLY A 84 0.02 -10.20 -13.87
C GLY A 84 1.05 -11.31 -13.57
N GLU A 85 2.22 -10.91 -13.06
CA GLU A 85 3.31 -11.81 -12.68
C GLU A 85 2.91 -12.76 -11.55
N THR A 86 1.99 -12.37 -10.67
CA THR A 86 1.48 -13.27 -9.62
C THR A 86 0.71 -14.43 -10.24
N LYS A 87 -0.20 -14.16 -11.17
CA LYS A 87 -0.93 -15.20 -11.92
C LYS A 87 0.03 -16.12 -12.65
N LYS A 88 0.94 -15.54 -13.43
CA LYS A 88 1.93 -16.28 -14.21
C LYS A 88 2.77 -17.21 -13.33
N TYR A 89 3.23 -16.72 -12.17
CA TYR A 89 4.00 -17.54 -11.23
C TYR A 89 3.19 -18.74 -10.72
N TYR A 90 1.93 -18.52 -10.31
CA TYR A 90 1.08 -19.57 -9.78
C TYR A 90 0.68 -20.62 -10.83
N GLU A 91 0.36 -20.17 -12.05
CA GLU A 91 0.02 -21.08 -13.15
C GLU A 91 1.22 -21.95 -13.55
N THR A 92 2.41 -21.34 -13.66
CA THR A 92 3.62 -22.05 -14.09
C THR A 92 4.24 -22.95 -13.01
N THR A 93 4.20 -22.53 -11.75
CA THR A 93 4.86 -23.23 -10.63
C THR A 93 3.94 -24.24 -9.95
N TYR A 94 2.65 -23.91 -9.80
CA TYR A 94 1.70 -24.73 -9.04
C TYR A 94 0.55 -25.27 -9.88
N GLY A 95 0.39 -24.84 -11.14
CA GLY A 95 -0.75 -25.24 -11.97
C GLY A 95 -2.09 -24.70 -11.45
N HIS A 96 -2.08 -23.58 -10.72
CA HIS A 96 -3.26 -22.97 -10.14
C HIS A 96 -3.60 -21.65 -10.85
N SER A 97 -4.85 -21.53 -11.31
CA SER A 97 -5.36 -20.30 -11.92
C SER A 97 -5.91 -19.30 -10.90
N ASN A 98 -6.26 -19.78 -9.70
CA ASN A 98 -6.81 -18.98 -8.59
C ASN A 98 -6.02 -19.19 -7.31
N TYR A 99 -6.05 -18.18 -6.44
CA TYR A 99 -5.42 -18.19 -5.15
C TYR A 99 -6.33 -18.75 -4.06
N LEU A 100 -5.84 -19.75 -3.34
CA LEU A 100 -6.62 -20.47 -2.32
C LEU A 100 -6.51 -19.85 -0.92
N HIS A 101 -5.56 -18.94 -0.70
CA HIS A 101 -5.26 -18.39 0.62
C HIS A 101 -5.66 -16.91 0.73
N ILE A 102 -6.89 -16.58 0.31
CA ILE A 102 -7.43 -15.21 0.33
C ILE A 102 -7.22 -14.56 1.72
N PRO A 103 -6.86 -13.26 1.79
CA PRO A 103 -6.76 -12.54 3.06
C PRO A 103 -8.02 -12.69 3.93
N ASN A 104 -7.85 -13.14 5.17
CA ASN A 104 -8.95 -13.34 6.14
C ASN A 104 -9.17 -12.14 7.08
N PHE A 105 -8.39 -11.07 6.89
CA PHE A 105 -8.39 -9.86 7.71
C PHE A 105 -8.96 -8.67 6.93
N PRO A 106 -9.31 -7.55 7.61
CA PRO A 106 -9.77 -6.35 6.93
C PRO A 106 -8.75 -5.88 5.88
N ALA A 107 -9.24 -5.49 4.70
CA ALA A 107 -8.40 -5.04 3.60
C ALA A 107 -8.91 -3.72 3.05
N ALA A 108 -7.98 -2.85 2.68
CA ALA A 108 -8.24 -1.56 2.05
C ALA A 108 -7.36 -1.40 0.81
N PHE A 109 -7.79 -0.54 -0.09
CA PHE A 109 -6.95 -0.03 -1.16
C PHE A 109 -6.36 1.33 -0.75
N ASP A 110 -5.06 1.50 -0.96
CA ASP A 110 -4.35 2.75 -0.75
C ASP A 110 -4.90 3.83 -1.69
N ARG A 111 -5.00 5.07 -1.21
CA ARG A 111 -5.58 6.14 -2.01
C ARG A 111 -4.63 6.54 -3.12
N MET A 112 -5.08 6.48 -4.37
CA MET A 112 -4.33 7.05 -5.48
C MET A 112 -4.59 8.55 -5.56
N ILE A 113 -3.52 9.32 -5.61
CA ILE A 113 -3.54 10.77 -5.80
C ILE A 113 -2.64 11.14 -6.98
N SER A 114 -3.01 12.21 -7.67
CA SER A 114 -2.17 12.73 -8.75
C SER A 114 -0.89 13.38 -8.21
N SER A 115 0.17 13.45 -9.00
CA SER A 115 1.39 14.18 -8.64
C SER A 115 1.10 15.63 -8.24
N ASN A 116 0.16 16.29 -8.94
CA ASN A 116 -0.27 17.66 -8.62
C ASN A 116 -0.96 17.78 -7.26
N GLU A 117 -1.64 16.73 -6.79
CA GLU A 117 -2.26 16.69 -5.46
C GLU A 117 -1.20 16.35 -4.38
N PHE A 118 -0.24 15.50 -4.72
CA PHE A 118 0.85 15.09 -3.83
C PHE A 118 1.87 16.21 -3.58
N ILE A 119 2.32 16.88 -4.64
CA ILE A 119 3.30 17.98 -4.58
C ILE A 119 2.54 19.31 -4.39
N ASN A 120 2.23 19.62 -3.13
CA ASN A 120 1.63 20.89 -2.71
C ASN A 120 2.60 21.71 -1.84
N GLU A 121 2.27 22.98 -1.60
CA GLU A 121 3.10 23.94 -0.85
C GLU A 121 3.58 23.38 0.51
N ASN A 122 2.70 22.73 1.27
CA ASN A 122 3.05 22.14 2.58
C ASN A 122 4.07 21.00 2.44
N LYS A 123 3.95 20.17 1.40
CA LYS A 123 4.87 19.06 1.13
C LYS A 123 6.22 19.57 0.62
N ILE A 124 6.21 20.58 -0.25
CA ILE A 124 7.42 21.26 -0.71
C ILE A 124 8.16 21.87 0.50
N GLU A 125 7.45 22.59 1.36
CA GLU A 125 8.02 23.16 2.59
C GLU A 125 8.62 22.07 3.49
N LEU A 126 7.91 20.94 3.66
CA LEU A 126 8.40 19.82 4.46
C LEU A 126 9.68 19.20 3.89
N ILE A 127 9.76 19.03 2.56
CA ILE A 127 10.98 18.57 1.88
C ILE A 127 12.10 19.58 2.09
N CYS A 128 11.85 20.86 1.84
CA CYS A 128 12.82 21.93 2.02
C CYS A 128 13.36 22.00 3.46
N ASN A 129 12.48 21.91 4.45
CA ASN A 129 12.84 21.93 5.87
C ASN A 129 13.63 20.67 6.32
N SER A 130 13.53 19.57 5.57
CA SER A 130 14.32 18.36 5.83
C SER A 130 15.76 18.45 5.30
N ILE A 131 16.06 19.43 4.45
CA ILE A 131 17.40 19.62 3.87
C ILE A 131 18.28 20.42 4.85
N PRO A 132 19.45 19.88 5.25
CA PRO A 132 20.35 20.58 6.17
C PRO A 132 20.74 21.97 5.66
N ASN A 133 20.66 22.97 6.53
CA ASN A 133 21.01 24.37 6.23
C ASN A 133 20.23 24.99 5.05
N PHE A 134 19.06 24.45 4.68
CA PHE A 134 18.23 25.01 3.61
C PHE A 134 17.93 26.50 3.82
N SER A 135 17.75 26.93 5.07
CA SER A 135 17.57 28.34 5.44
C SER A 135 18.71 29.23 4.95
N ASN A 136 19.95 28.71 4.91
CA ASN A 136 21.16 29.43 4.49
C ASN A 136 21.39 29.43 2.98
N PHE A 137 20.57 28.71 2.20
CA PHE A 137 20.70 28.72 0.74
C PHE A 137 20.38 30.11 0.19
N SER A 138 21.08 30.48 -0.88
CA SER A 138 20.76 31.68 -1.65
C SER A 138 19.36 31.59 -2.25
N LYS A 139 18.78 32.75 -2.62
CA LYS A 139 17.46 32.80 -3.26
C LYS A 139 17.41 31.96 -4.54
N ILE A 140 18.47 31.99 -5.34
CA ILE A 140 18.57 31.24 -6.60
C ILE A 140 18.60 29.74 -6.33
N GLU A 141 19.37 29.27 -5.35
CA GLU A 141 19.42 27.85 -4.98
C GLU A 141 18.07 27.33 -4.48
N LYS A 142 17.35 28.13 -3.68
CA LYS A 142 16.00 27.80 -3.23
C LYS A 142 15.02 27.68 -4.39
N GLU A 143 15.04 28.64 -5.32
CA GLU A 143 14.17 28.63 -6.51
C GLU A 143 14.46 27.45 -7.44
N ILE A 144 15.73 27.09 -7.67
CA ILE A 144 16.11 25.92 -8.47
C ILE A 144 15.61 24.63 -7.81
N LEU A 145 15.75 24.52 -6.49
CA LEU A 145 15.34 23.33 -5.75
C LEU A 145 13.81 23.15 -5.78
N ILE A 146 13.05 24.21 -5.52
CA ILE A 146 11.58 24.17 -5.57
C ILE A 146 11.11 23.74 -6.96
N LYS A 147 11.65 24.33 -8.03
CA LYS A 147 11.32 23.94 -9.41
C LYS A 147 11.62 22.47 -9.73
N LYS A 148 12.68 21.90 -9.16
CA LYS A 148 13.00 20.47 -9.33
C LYS A 148 12.02 19.57 -8.60
N ILE A 149 11.52 20.00 -7.44
CA ILE A 149 10.50 19.27 -6.68
C ILE A 149 9.17 19.29 -7.44
N GLU A 150 8.80 20.42 -8.03
CA GLU A 150 7.57 20.58 -8.81
C GLU A 150 7.58 19.84 -10.16
N SER A 151 8.75 19.49 -10.69
CA SER A 151 8.89 18.86 -12.01
C SER A 151 8.89 17.33 -11.99
N HIS A 152 8.57 16.70 -10.86
CA HIS A 152 8.41 15.24 -10.69
C HIS A 152 6.94 14.92 -10.38
#